data_AF-A0A959KLA8-F1
#
_entry.id   AF-A0A959KLA8-F1
#
_cell.length_a   1.000
_cell.length_b   1.000
_cell.length_c   1.000
_cell.angle_alpha   90.00
_cell.angle_beta   90.00
_cell.angle_gamma   90.00
#
_symmetry.space_group_name_H-M   'P 1'
#
loop_
_entity.id
_entity.type
_entity.pdbx_description
1 polymer ?
#
loop_
_entity_poly.entity_id
_entity_poly.type
_entity_poly.pdbx_seq_one_letter_code
_entity_poly.pdbx_strand_id
1 'polypeptide(L)'
;LFAEGVTPEDLAKYVGEGNPATYISDVTYGRIYYMLIESTSSMQEMDAAIAASFNGVVTDVDGSIEASYLSELDELKIQVFAFGGEASSTLQTIGETNLNVLVDLLAESADIGSGKPLSYTVRSVYDNQIVSVQLATQYDVTNCVPSGNQGAPPYTAHWTGLGSSFGPIGAAFNTTGTEFILINKLGNQFMRSNVGVLEGPFSIDELGTEPCPFSGIGAACNIDGNQNGEFYLMAIDATGTQYTYMNPSGKWSTSNVLPISNLAGGTCPFNLTGIGAMAFRHVDPLGPSSRYMFNMQGDKYTYYLNNPQSFDSVYNLWQWGPDYSCPFDRIGAAIGFYIGDDLFFILFDHTGFKYTIYGNVNGAGYGQFLGSFTI
;
A
#
# COMPACT_ATOMS: atom_id res chain seq x y z
N LEU A 1 -43.96 20.28 28.32
CA LEU A 1 -42.93 19.51 29.06
C LEU A 1 -43.33 19.28 30.51
N PHE A 2 -43.85 20.30 31.20
CA PHE A 2 -44.36 20.19 32.58
C PHE A 2 -45.90 20.18 32.62
N ALA A 3 -46.47 19.61 33.68
CA ALA A 3 -47.91 19.63 33.94
C ALA A 3 -48.37 21.01 34.45
N GLU A 4 -49.64 21.35 34.27
CA GLU A 4 -50.19 22.70 34.55
C GLU A 4 -50.01 23.19 35.99
N GLY A 5 -49.89 22.28 36.97
CA GLY A 5 -49.70 22.63 38.38
C GLY A 5 -48.25 22.82 38.82
N VAL A 6 -47.27 22.64 37.93
CA VAL A 6 -45.84 22.76 38.28
C VAL A 6 -45.42 24.22 38.17
N THR A 7 -44.92 24.79 39.27
CA THR A 7 -44.48 26.18 39.37
C THR A 7 -42.96 26.33 39.22
N PRO A 8 -42.45 27.53 38.89
CA PRO A 8 -41.00 27.79 38.90
C PRO A 8 -40.34 27.47 40.26
N GLU A 9 -41.02 27.74 41.38
CA GLU A 9 -40.55 27.40 42.72
C GLU A 9 -40.39 25.89 42.92
N ASP A 10 -41.26 25.06 42.33
CA ASP A 10 -41.14 23.61 42.38
C ASP A 10 -39.88 23.10 41.64
N LEU A 11 -39.47 23.83 40.60
CA LEU A 11 -38.30 23.51 39.76
C LEU A 11 -37.00 24.10 40.31
N ALA A 12 -37.06 25.21 41.07
CA ALA A 12 -35.89 25.96 41.54
C ALA A 12 -34.91 25.12 42.39
N LYS A 13 -35.38 24.03 43.02
CA LYS A 13 -34.54 23.07 43.73
C LYS A 13 -33.67 22.17 42.83
N TYR A 14 -34.00 22.09 41.54
CA TYR A 14 -33.30 21.24 40.56
C TYR A 14 -32.77 22.04 39.36
N VAL A 15 -33.36 23.19 39.03
CA VAL A 15 -33.06 23.96 37.84
C VAL A 15 -32.54 25.34 38.26
N GLY A 16 -31.36 25.71 37.78
CA GLY A 16 -30.73 26.98 38.11
C GLY A 16 -29.47 27.26 37.30
N GLU A 17 -28.78 28.34 37.63
CA GLU A 17 -27.48 28.68 37.04
C GLU A 17 -26.49 27.53 37.31
N GLY A 18 -25.86 27.00 36.25
CA GLY A 18 -25.00 25.82 36.30
C GLY A 18 -25.72 24.46 36.20
N ASN A 19 -27.06 24.42 36.29
CA ASN A 19 -27.87 23.22 36.04
C ASN A 19 -29.17 23.55 35.27
N PRO A 20 -29.07 23.93 33.98
CA PRO A 20 -30.22 24.30 33.17
C PRO A 20 -31.14 23.12 32.91
N ALA A 21 -32.44 23.37 32.73
CA ALA A 21 -33.41 22.33 32.42
C ALA A 21 -33.23 21.82 30.98
N THR A 22 -33.21 20.50 30.83
CA THR A 22 -33.06 19.82 29.54
C THR A 22 -34.04 18.66 29.39
N TYR A 23 -34.25 18.20 28.16
CA TYR A 23 -35.04 17.00 27.89
C TYR A 23 -34.41 16.15 26.78
N ILE A 24 -34.67 14.84 26.79
CA ILE A 24 -34.23 13.93 25.75
C ILE A 24 -35.18 14.06 24.56
N SER A 25 -34.67 14.50 23.42
CA SER A 25 -35.47 14.70 22.20
C SER A 25 -35.42 13.51 21.24
N ASP A 26 -34.39 12.68 21.35
CA ASP A 26 -34.16 11.52 20.48
C ASP A 26 -33.41 10.42 21.23
N VAL A 27 -33.72 9.15 20.95
CA VAL A 27 -33.04 7.97 21.50
C VAL A 27 -32.82 6.95 20.39
N THR A 28 -31.57 6.56 20.20
CA THR A 28 -31.17 5.50 19.27
C THR A 28 -31.13 4.16 19.99
N TYR A 29 -31.84 3.17 19.49
CA TYR A 29 -31.86 1.81 20.02
C TYR A 29 -31.09 0.86 19.11
N GLY A 30 -30.37 -0.09 19.69
CA GLY A 30 -29.64 -1.10 18.91
C GLY A 30 -28.68 -1.95 19.75
N ARG A 31 -27.61 -2.37 19.08
CA ARG A 31 -26.46 -3.12 19.61
C ARG A 31 -25.17 -2.51 19.08
N ILE A 32 -24.12 -2.45 19.91
CA ILE A 32 -22.77 -2.04 19.56
C ILE A 32 -21.82 -3.19 19.88
N TYR A 33 -20.91 -3.50 18.96
CA TYR A 33 -19.77 -4.35 19.23
C TYR A 33 -18.54 -3.49 19.48
N TYR A 34 -17.91 -3.69 20.62
CA TYR A 34 -16.59 -3.15 20.91
C TYR A 34 -15.56 -4.23 20.63
N MET A 35 -14.54 -3.85 19.88
CA MET A 35 -13.44 -4.72 19.52
C MET A 35 -12.14 -4.09 20.01
N LEU A 36 -11.33 -4.88 20.70
CA LEU A 36 -9.95 -4.57 21.02
C LEU A 36 -9.07 -5.51 20.21
N ILE A 37 -8.24 -4.94 19.34
CA ILE A 37 -7.29 -5.69 18.51
C ILE A 37 -5.90 -5.40 19.07
N GLU A 38 -5.20 -6.44 19.49
CA GLU A 38 -3.83 -6.40 19.99
C GLU A 38 -2.95 -7.23 19.05
N SER A 39 -1.78 -6.74 18.70
CA SER A 39 -0.78 -7.42 17.88
C SER A 39 0.61 -6.86 18.20
N THR A 40 1.65 -7.61 17.85
CA THR A 40 3.04 -7.12 17.87
C THR A 40 3.50 -6.52 16.54
N SER A 41 2.67 -6.61 15.49
CA SER A 41 2.88 -5.90 14.23
C SER A 41 2.87 -4.39 14.41
N SER A 42 3.41 -3.67 13.43
CA SER A 42 3.44 -2.22 13.46
C SER A 42 2.03 -1.62 13.33
N MET A 43 1.87 -0.38 13.84
CA MET A 43 0.60 0.34 13.75
C MET A 43 0.10 0.47 12.30
N GLN A 44 1.00 0.61 11.33
CA GLN A 44 0.63 0.75 9.92
C GLN A 44 0.16 -0.57 9.30
N GLU A 45 0.79 -1.69 9.66
CA GLU A 45 0.33 -3.04 9.25
C GLU A 45 -1.03 -3.33 9.88
N MET A 46 -1.19 -3.02 11.16
CA MET A 46 -2.48 -3.12 11.84
C MET A 46 -3.55 -2.26 11.16
N ASP A 47 -3.28 -0.98 10.90
CA ASP A 47 -4.23 -0.07 10.24
C ASP A 47 -4.60 -0.56 8.83
N ALA A 48 -3.63 -1.03 8.05
CA ALA A 48 -3.87 -1.55 6.70
C ALA A 48 -4.69 -2.86 6.73
N ALA A 49 -4.33 -3.81 7.60
CA ALA A 49 -5.03 -5.08 7.75
C ALA A 49 -6.47 -4.87 8.24
N ILE A 50 -6.67 -3.98 9.22
CA ILE A 50 -8.00 -3.60 9.71
C ILE A 50 -8.78 -2.93 8.58
N ALA A 51 -8.21 -1.92 7.91
CA ALA A 51 -8.90 -1.24 6.81
C ALA A 51 -9.31 -2.23 5.71
N ALA A 52 -8.42 -3.13 5.30
CA ALA A 52 -8.69 -4.15 4.29
C ALA A 52 -9.81 -5.12 4.73
N SER A 53 -9.74 -5.64 5.96
CA SER A 53 -10.74 -6.59 6.47
C SER A 53 -12.15 -6.01 6.61
N PHE A 54 -12.27 -4.70 6.86
CA PHE A 54 -13.55 -4.04 7.05
C PHE A 54 -14.02 -3.17 5.85
N ASN A 55 -13.20 -3.01 4.79
CA ASN A 55 -13.56 -2.19 3.63
C ASN A 55 -14.80 -2.72 2.88
N GLY A 56 -14.95 -4.05 2.82
CA GLY A 56 -16.10 -4.72 2.18
C GLY A 56 -17.45 -4.48 2.85
N VAL A 57 -17.47 -3.91 4.06
CA VAL A 57 -18.71 -3.63 4.82
C VAL A 57 -19.40 -2.34 4.33
N VAL A 58 -18.71 -1.48 3.59
CA VAL A 58 -19.25 -0.17 3.15
C VAL A 58 -20.06 -0.28 1.85
N THR A 59 -19.86 -1.32 1.04
CA THR A 59 -20.35 -1.36 -0.36
C THR A 59 -21.44 -2.37 -0.68
N ASP A 60 -21.66 -3.42 0.13
CA ASP A 60 -22.66 -4.45 -0.18
C ASP A 60 -23.67 -4.70 0.96
N VAL A 61 -24.91 -4.99 0.57
CA VAL A 61 -26.07 -5.24 1.45
C VAL A 61 -25.93 -6.57 2.22
N ASP A 62 -24.95 -7.41 1.85
CA ASP A 62 -24.49 -8.59 2.60
C ASP A 62 -23.02 -8.37 2.97
N GLY A 63 -22.76 -7.59 4.03
CA GLY A 63 -21.40 -7.26 4.48
C GLY A 63 -20.60 -8.51 4.84
N SER A 64 -19.69 -8.92 3.97
CA SER A 64 -18.71 -9.96 4.27
C SER A 64 -17.42 -9.31 4.79
N ILE A 65 -16.94 -9.78 5.93
CA ILE A 65 -15.67 -9.37 6.51
C ILE A 65 -14.61 -10.33 5.98
N GLU A 66 -13.61 -9.80 5.29
CA GLU A 66 -12.45 -10.58 4.84
C GLU A 66 -11.41 -10.64 5.96
N ALA A 67 -11.63 -11.51 6.94
CA ALA A 67 -10.75 -11.64 8.10
C ALA A 67 -9.36 -12.22 7.77
N SER A 68 -9.11 -12.63 6.52
CA SER A 68 -7.80 -13.12 6.05
C SER A 68 -6.69 -12.09 6.24
N TYR A 69 -6.95 -10.80 6.04
CA TYR A 69 -5.92 -9.77 6.24
C TYR A 69 -5.50 -9.62 7.71
N LEU A 70 -6.41 -9.86 8.66
CA LEU A 70 -6.04 -9.87 10.08
C LEU A 70 -5.14 -11.06 10.40
N SER A 71 -5.29 -12.21 9.74
CA SER A 71 -4.43 -13.39 10.00
C SER A 71 -2.96 -13.20 9.63
N GLU A 72 -2.63 -12.12 8.92
CA GLU A 72 -1.26 -11.73 8.56
C GLU A 72 -0.55 -10.93 9.68
N LEU A 73 -1.27 -10.55 10.74
CA LEU A 73 -0.71 -9.83 11.89
C LEU A 73 -0.07 -10.78 12.91
N ASP A 74 1.11 -10.41 13.41
CA ASP A 74 1.92 -11.19 14.36
C ASP A 74 1.36 -11.11 15.79
N GLU A 75 1.27 -12.26 16.46
CA GLU A 75 0.74 -12.41 17.82
C GLU A 75 -0.64 -11.76 18.00
N LEU A 76 -1.52 -11.95 17.00
CA LEU A 76 -2.83 -11.32 16.96
C LEU A 76 -3.75 -11.87 18.06
N LYS A 77 -4.35 -10.94 18.79
CA LYS A 77 -5.39 -11.19 19.78
C LYS A 77 -6.51 -10.18 19.64
N ILE A 78 -7.71 -10.66 19.38
CA ILE A 78 -8.92 -9.86 19.25
C ILE A 78 -9.83 -10.17 20.44
N GLN A 79 -10.29 -9.14 21.14
CA GLN A 79 -11.31 -9.27 22.18
C GLN A 79 -12.57 -8.54 21.73
N VAL A 80 -13.71 -9.24 21.75
CA VAL A 80 -15.00 -8.68 21.36
C VAL A 80 -15.95 -8.70 22.54
N PHE A 81 -16.66 -7.59 22.73
CA PHE A 81 -17.77 -7.47 23.66
C PHE A 81 -18.95 -6.76 23.00
N ALA A 82 -20.15 -7.32 23.16
CA ALA A 82 -21.40 -6.74 22.66
C ALA A 82 -22.16 -5.98 23.76
N PHE A 83 -22.66 -4.79 23.43
CA PHE A 83 -23.46 -3.93 24.30
C PHE A 83 -24.80 -3.59 23.64
N GLY A 84 -25.91 -3.91 24.32
CA GLY A 84 -27.28 -3.74 23.81
C GLY A 84 -27.77 -4.96 23.01
N GLY A 85 -29.04 -5.35 23.19
CA GLY A 85 -29.62 -6.60 22.67
C GLY A 85 -29.95 -7.64 23.75
N GLU A 86 -30.34 -8.86 23.35
CA GLU A 86 -30.37 -10.04 24.23
C GLU A 86 -28.93 -10.44 24.58
N ALA A 87 -28.41 -9.83 25.64
CA ALA A 87 -27.05 -10.03 26.08
C ALA A 87 -26.87 -11.46 26.62
N SER A 88 -26.32 -12.36 25.79
CA SER A 88 -25.29 -13.24 26.33
C SER A 88 -24.03 -12.39 26.49
N SER A 89 -23.65 -12.17 27.74
CA SER A 89 -22.46 -11.48 28.22
C SER A 89 -21.21 -12.26 27.84
N THR A 90 -20.94 -12.38 26.55
CA THR A 90 -19.87 -13.24 26.03
C THR A 90 -18.70 -12.34 25.64
N LEU A 91 -17.85 -12.02 26.62
CA LEU A 91 -16.48 -11.59 26.32
C LEU A 91 -15.80 -12.76 25.59
N GLN A 92 -15.65 -12.63 24.28
CA GLN A 92 -14.97 -13.64 23.47
C GLN A 92 -13.59 -13.12 23.12
N THR A 93 -12.56 -13.89 23.46
CA THR A 93 -11.20 -13.67 22.97
C THR A 93 -11.00 -14.59 21.75
N ILE A 94 -10.77 -13.97 20.60
CA ILE A 94 -10.54 -14.59 19.31
C ILE A 94 -9.06 -14.39 18.97
N GLY A 95 -8.31 -15.47 18.81
CA GLY A 95 -6.91 -15.41 18.34
C GLY A 95 -6.79 -15.70 16.85
N GLU A 96 -5.56 -15.65 16.32
CA GLU A 96 -5.18 -15.92 14.92
C GLU A 96 -5.93 -17.10 14.27
N THR A 97 -6.12 -18.20 15.00
CA THR A 97 -6.67 -19.45 14.45
C THR A 97 -8.20 -19.48 14.36
N ASN A 98 -8.92 -18.49 14.88
CA ASN A 98 -10.38 -18.53 15.05
C ASN A 98 -11.11 -17.31 14.46
N LEU A 99 -10.54 -16.63 13.47
CA LEU A 99 -11.11 -15.41 12.90
C LEU A 99 -12.49 -15.62 12.23
N ASN A 100 -12.83 -16.83 11.80
CA ASN A 100 -14.20 -17.12 11.32
C ASN A 100 -15.27 -16.92 12.41
N VAL A 101 -14.92 -17.07 13.69
CA VAL A 101 -15.82 -16.76 14.81
C VAL A 101 -16.16 -15.27 14.86
N LEU A 102 -15.22 -14.40 14.46
CA LEU A 102 -15.46 -12.96 14.36
C LEU A 102 -16.48 -12.66 13.25
N VAL A 103 -16.33 -13.32 12.10
CA VAL A 103 -17.26 -13.18 10.96
C VAL A 103 -18.66 -13.63 11.37
N ASP A 104 -18.79 -14.81 11.97
CA ASP A 104 -20.08 -15.36 12.41
C ASP A 104 -20.77 -14.46 13.44
N LEU A 105 -20.01 -13.93 14.41
CA LEU A 105 -20.53 -13.07 15.47
C LEU A 105 -21.02 -11.71 14.95
N LEU A 106 -20.42 -11.20 13.88
CA LEU A 106 -20.83 -9.95 13.24
C LEU A 106 -21.93 -10.16 12.18
N ALA A 107 -22.00 -11.36 11.58
CA ALA A 107 -23.06 -11.76 10.66
C ALA A 107 -24.38 -12.15 11.35
N GLU A 108 -24.35 -12.41 12.66
CA GLU A 108 -25.54 -12.77 13.43
C GLU A 108 -26.61 -11.66 13.41
N SER A 109 -27.77 -11.97 12.83
CA SER A 109 -28.86 -11.02 12.65
C SER A 109 -29.37 -10.49 13.99
N ALA A 110 -29.39 -9.16 14.12
CA ALA A 110 -29.93 -8.51 15.30
C ALA A 110 -31.47 -8.58 15.26
N ASP A 111 -32.10 -9.28 16.21
CA ASP A 111 -33.53 -9.11 16.44
C ASP A 111 -33.79 -7.67 16.91
N ILE A 112 -34.49 -6.90 16.08
CA ILE A 112 -34.82 -5.49 16.34
C ILE A 112 -35.65 -5.33 17.63
N GLY A 113 -36.39 -6.37 18.04
CA GLY A 113 -37.17 -6.40 19.28
C GLY A 113 -36.31 -6.45 20.55
N SER A 114 -35.04 -6.78 20.43
CA SER A 114 -34.10 -6.88 21.56
C SER A 114 -33.31 -5.61 21.84
N GLY A 115 -33.36 -4.64 20.92
CA GLY A 115 -32.55 -3.42 20.95
C GLY A 115 -32.66 -2.64 22.27
N LYS A 116 -31.53 -2.18 22.79
CA LYS A 116 -31.46 -1.34 23.99
C LYS A 116 -31.04 0.08 23.62
N PRO A 117 -31.36 1.11 24.43
CA PRO A 117 -30.88 2.47 24.19
C PRO A 117 -29.34 2.48 24.14
N LEU A 118 -28.78 3.03 23.06
CA LEU A 118 -27.33 3.16 22.85
C LEU A 118 -26.86 4.61 23.03
N SER A 119 -27.61 5.54 22.46
CA SER A 119 -27.31 6.98 22.48
C SER A 119 -28.59 7.80 22.54
N TYR A 120 -28.47 9.05 22.97
CA TYR A 120 -29.58 9.98 23.07
C TYR A 120 -29.15 11.41 22.76
N THR A 121 -30.07 12.22 22.23
CA THR A 121 -29.86 13.66 22.03
C THR A 121 -30.61 14.45 23.08
N VAL A 122 -29.93 15.39 23.71
CA VAL A 122 -30.50 16.28 24.73
C VAL A 122 -30.70 17.68 24.16
N ARG A 123 -31.84 18.30 24.47
CA ARG A 123 -32.14 19.69 24.12
C ARG A 123 -32.44 20.54 25.35
N SER A 124 -32.05 21.80 25.27
CA SER A 124 -32.37 22.84 26.24
C SER A 124 -33.87 23.11 26.24
N VAL A 125 -34.47 23.20 27.42
CA VAL A 125 -35.89 23.58 27.56
C VAL A 125 -36.10 25.07 27.26
N TYR A 126 -35.06 25.90 27.41
CA TYR A 126 -35.15 27.35 27.25
C TYR A 126 -35.34 27.78 25.79
N ASP A 127 -34.54 27.22 24.89
CA ASP A 127 -34.43 27.64 23.48
C ASP A 127 -34.44 26.48 22.48
N ASN A 128 -34.66 25.26 22.95
CA ASN A 128 -34.72 24.05 22.13
C ASN A 128 -33.42 23.69 21.39
N GLN A 129 -32.29 24.31 21.74
CA GLN A 129 -30.99 23.99 21.14
C GLN A 129 -30.43 22.67 21.66
N ILE A 130 -29.62 21.99 20.84
CA ILE A 130 -28.94 20.75 21.24
C ILE A 130 -27.86 21.10 22.28
N VAL A 131 -27.84 20.34 23.37
CA VAL A 131 -26.81 20.46 24.40
C VAL A 131 -25.61 19.61 23.99
N SER A 132 -24.44 20.23 23.89
CA SER A 132 -23.18 19.55 23.58
C SER A 132 -22.30 19.45 24.83
N VAL A 133 -21.63 18.32 24.98
CA VAL A 133 -20.58 18.16 25.99
C VAL A 133 -19.26 18.55 25.34
N GLN A 134 -18.63 19.62 25.83
CA GLN A 134 -17.29 19.99 25.40
C GLN A 134 -16.27 19.12 26.13
N LEU A 135 -15.75 18.09 25.46
CA LEU A 135 -14.58 17.35 25.92
C LEU A 135 -13.33 17.99 25.32
N ALA A 136 -12.45 18.49 26.18
CA ALA A 136 -11.07 18.83 25.82
C ALA A 136 -10.15 17.87 26.60
N THR A 137 -9.49 16.96 25.88
CA THR A 137 -8.51 16.05 26.46
C THR A 137 -7.20 16.18 25.70
N GLN A 138 -6.08 16.13 26.43
CA GLN A 138 -4.74 16.02 25.86
C GLN A 138 -4.21 14.64 26.24
N TYR A 139 -3.71 13.91 25.26
CA TYR A 139 -3.07 12.62 25.46
C TYR A 139 -1.83 12.53 24.58
N ASP A 140 -0.83 11.79 25.04
CA ASP A 140 0.37 11.54 24.28
C ASP A 140 0.15 10.36 23.35
N VAL A 141 0.27 10.59 22.04
CA VAL A 141 0.27 9.52 21.04
C VAL A 141 1.66 8.90 21.04
N THR A 142 1.77 7.66 21.52
CA THR A 142 3.02 6.90 21.43
C THR A 142 3.08 6.25 20.06
N ASN A 143 3.94 6.76 19.18
CA ASN A 143 4.19 6.16 17.88
C ASN A 143 5.42 5.25 17.96
N CYS A 144 5.20 3.94 17.90
CA CYS A 144 6.26 2.95 17.85
C CYS A 144 6.48 2.54 16.39
N VAL A 145 7.67 2.83 15.87
CA VAL A 145 8.11 2.34 14.56
C VAL A 145 9.06 1.16 14.76
N PRO A 146 8.92 0.05 14.00
CA PRO A 146 9.91 -1.02 13.98
C PRO A 146 11.29 -0.44 13.71
N SER A 147 12.31 -0.95 14.40
CA SER A 147 13.70 -0.49 14.24
C SER A 147 14.32 -1.01 12.93
N GLY A 148 13.84 -0.48 11.80
CA GLY A 148 14.41 -0.48 10.45
C GLY A 148 14.17 0.91 9.83
N ASN A 149 14.82 1.26 8.71
CA ASN A 149 14.85 2.60 8.09
C ASN A 149 13.63 3.49 8.41
N GLN A 150 13.79 4.46 9.31
CA GLN A 150 12.69 5.32 9.75
C GLN A 150 12.00 6.00 8.55
N GLY A 151 10.67 5.82 8.44
CA GLY A 151 9.84 6.44 7.41
C GLY A 151 9.73 5.67 6.09
N ALA A 152 10.38 4.51 5.94
CA ALA A 152 10.18 3.66 4.78
C ALA A 152 8.78 3.01 4.81
N PRO A 153 8.01 3.00 3.70
CA PRO A 153 6.71 2.32 3.64
C PRO A 153 6.84 0.80 3.86
N PRO A 154 5.77 0.12 4.34
CA PRO A 154 5.80 -1.31 4.69
C PRO A 154 6.33 -2.22 3.58
N TYR A 155 6.02 -1.92 2.31
CA TYR A 155 6.46 -2.69 1.15
C TYR A 155 7.96 -2.55 0.81
N THR A 156 8.72 -1.70 1.54
CA THR A 156 10.18 -1.59 1.44
C THR A 156 10.91 -1.58 2.77
N ALA A 157 10.22 -1.47 3.92
CA ALA A 157 10.85 -1.24 5.22
C ALA A 157 11.81 -2.37 5.63
N HIS A 158 11.43 -3.60 5.31
CA HIS A 158 12.19 -4.83 5.55
C HIS A 158 13.42 -4.98 4.63
N TRP A 159 13.62 -4.08 3.68
CA TRP A 159 14.82 -4.09 2.85
C TRP A 159 16.08 -3.63 3.59
N THR A 160 15.95 -3.13 4.82
CA THR A 160 17.09 -2.69 5.61
C THR A 160 18.09 -3.83 5.84
N GLY A 161 19.33 -3.67 5.38
CA GLY A 161 20.42 -4.64 5.55
C GLY A 161 20.66 -5.58 4.36
N LEU A 162 19.79 -5.57 3.34
CA LEU A 162 19.99 -6.24 2.05
C LEU A 162 21.35 -5.94 1.42
N GLY A 163 21.81 -4.69 1.50
CA GLY A 163 23.09 -4.29 0.92
C GLY A 163 24.27 -5.11 1.46
N SER A 164 24.18 -5.60 2.70
CA SER A 164 25.21 -6.44 3.31
C SER A 164 25.05 -7.94 3.02
N SER A 165 23.82 -8.44 2.89
CA SER A 165 23.53 -9.87 2.70
C SER A 165 23.43 -10.29 1.24
N PHE A 166 22.85 -9.44 0.39
CA PHE A 166 22.57 -9.68 -1.02
C PHE A 166 23.43 -8.81 -1.96
N GLY A 167 23.90 -7.68 -1.45
CA GLY A 167 24.65 -6.70 -2.23
C GLY A 167 23.74 -5.61 -2.82
N PRO A 168 24.33 -4.68 -3.60
CA PRO A 168 23.59 -3.58 -4.19
C PRO A 168 22.59 -4.07 -5.25
N ILE A 169 21.49 -3.33 -5.43
CA ILE A 169 20.48 -3.62 -6.45
C ILE A 169 20.89 -3.06 -7.82
N GLY A 170 20.81 -3.90 -8.85
CA GLY A 170 21.10 -3.55 -10.24
C GLY A 170 19.88 -3.51 -11.14
N ALA A 171 18.84 -4.27 -10.82
CA ALA A 171 17.57 -4.22 -11.51
C ALA A 171 16.46 -4.59 -10.53
N ALA A 172 15.24 -4.14 -10.78
CA ALA A 172 14.09 -4.57 -10.01
C ALA A 172 12.82 -4.41 -10.85
N PHE A 173 11.77 -5.14 -10.49
CA PHE A 173 10.45 -4.97 -11.08
C PHE A 173 9.36 -5.47 -10.12
N ASN A 174 8.14 -5.00 -10.30
CA ASN A 174 6.95 -5.49 -9.60
C ASN A 174 6.36 -6.72 -10.32
N THR A 175 5.79 -7.65 -9.57
CA THR A 175 4.90 -8.68 -10.11
C THR A 175 3.46 -8.23 -9.90
N THR A 176 2.77 -8.74 -8.88
CA THR A 176 1.37 -8.47 -8.55
C THR A 176 1.25 -7.88 -7.15
N GLY A 177 0.32 -6.94 -6.97
CA GLY A 177 0.17 -6.26 -5.69
C GLY A 177 1.48 -5.58 -5.26
N THR A 178 1.94 -5.86 -4.05
CA THR A 178 3.18 -5.31 -3.47
C THR A 178 4.39 -6.22 -3.60
N GLU A 179 4.31 -7.29 -4.39
CA GLU A 179 5.46 -8.16 -4.62
C GLU A 179 6.45 -7.53 -5.61
N PHE A 180 7.72 -7.52 -5.22
CA PHE A 180 8.84 -7.03 -5.99
C PHE A 180 9.91 -8.10 -6.15
N ILE A 181 10.50 -8.16 -7.33
CA ILE A 181 11.72 -8.91 -7.59
C ILE A 181 12.89 -7.93 -7.55
N LEU A 182 13.83 -8.17 -6.64
CA LEU A 182 15.07 -7.40 -6.47
C LEU A 182 16.24 -8.19 -7.05
N ILE A 183 16.94 -7.65 -8.03
CA ILE A 183 18.08 -8.31 -8.68
C ILE A 183 19.37 -7.59 -8.27
N ASN A 184 20.38 -8.36 -7.85
CA ASN A 184 21.65 -7.80 -7.42
C ASN A 184 22.40 -7.08 -8.58
N LYS A 185 23.43 -6.31 -8.27
CA LYS A 185 24.14 -5.48 -9.25
C LYS A 185 24.86 -6.28 -10.34
N LEU A 186 25.21 -7.54 -10.05
CA LEU A 186 25.77 -8.47 -11.03
C LEU A 186 24.71 -9.02 -11.99
N GLY A 187 23.43 -8.94 -11.63
CA GLY A 187 22.31 -9.42 -12.42
C GLY A 187 22.05 -10.92 -12.31
N ASN A 188 22.81 -11.64 -11.47
CA ASN A 188 22.87 -13.11 -11.48
C ASN A 188 22.09 -13.78 -10.34
N GLN A 189 21.58 -13.01 -9.38
CA GLN A 189 20.72 -13.50 -8.32
C GLN A 189 19.55 -12.54 -8.11
N PHE A 190 18.44 -13.07 -7.62
CA PHE A 190 17.27 -12.27 -7.26
C PHE A 190 16.72 -12.65 -5.88
N MET A 191 16.01 -11.72 -5.26
CA MET A 191 15.18 -11.95 -4.09
C MET A 191 13.73 -11.60 -4.41
N ARG A 192 12.81 -12.34 -3.78
CA ARG A 192 11.38 -12.01 -3.79
C ARG A 192 11.08 -11.22 -2.54
N SER A 193 10.54 -10.03 -2.71
CA SER A 193 10.14 -9.14 -1.63
C SER A 193 8.64 -8.99 -1.65
N ASN A 194 7.99 -9.21 -0.52
CA ASN A 194 6.65 -8.72 -0.27
C ASN A 194 6.60 -8.02 1.10
N VAL A 195 5.48 -7.46 1.53
CA VAL A 195 5.39 -6.74 2.81
C VAL A 195 5.92 -7.61 3.95
N GLY A 196 6.96 -7.13 4.64
CA GLY A 196 7.60 -7.84 5.76
C GLY A 196 8.43 -9.08 5.39
N VAL A 197 8.39 -9.55 4.14
CA VAL A 197 8.98 -10.83 3.72
C VAL A 197 10.04 -10.64 2.64
N LEU A 198 11.19 -11.31 2.83
CA LEU A 198 12.26 -11.42 1.83
C LEU A 198 12.68 -12.89 1.69
N GLU A 199 12.53 -13.43 0.48
CA GLU A 199 12.94 -14.79 0.13
C GLU A 199 14.09 -14.79 -0.87
N GLY A 200 15.00 -15.76 -0.73
CA GLY A 200 16.19 -15.93 -1.55
C GLY A 200 17.49 -15.75 -0.75
N PRO A 201 18.61 -15.46 -1.42
CA PRO A 201 18.74 -15.22 -2.86
C PRO A 201 18.60 -16.49 -3.70
N PHE A 202 17.90 -16.37 -4.83
CA PHE A 202 17.78 -17.40 -5.86
C PHE A 202 18.71 -17.09 -7.05
N SER A 203 19.08 -18.11 -7.82
CA SER A 203 19.79 -17.88 -9.09
C SER A 203 18.88 -17.17 -10.09
N ILE A 204 19.42 -16.30 -10.94
CA ILE A 204 18.63 -15.66 -12.01
C ILE A 204 18.00 -16.68 -12.98
N ASP A 205 18.60 -17.87 -13.08
CA ASP A 205 18.06 -18.98 -13.88
C ASP A 205 16.74 -19.54 -13.35
N GLU A 206 16.39 -19.25 -12.09
CA GLU A 206 15.15 -19.68 -11.44
C GLU A 206 14.03 -18.63 -11.55
N LEU A 207 14.28 -17.50 -12.25
CA LEU A 207 13.30 -16.42 -12.37
C LEU A 207 12.09 -16.82 -13.24
N GLY A 208 12.33 -17.67 -14.24
CA GLY A 208 11.30 -18.20 -15.13
C GLY A 208 11.06 -19.69 -14.94
N THR A 209 10.28 -20.29 -15.83
CA THR A 209 10.10 -21.75 -15.92
C THR A 209 11.26 -22.43 -16.65
N GLU A 210 12.15 -21.65 -17.26
CA GLU A 210 13.37 -22.10 -17.90
C GLU A 210 14.53 -21.12 -17.56
N PRO A 211 15.80 -21.55 -17.72
CA PRO A 211 16.96 -20.73 -17.41
C PRO A 211 16.94 -19.37 -18.11
N CYS A 212 17.48 -18.36 -17.44
CA CYS A 212 17.56 -17.02 -18.00
C CYS A 212 18.49 -17.05 -19.23
N PRO A 213 18.09 -16.43 -20.36
CA PRO A 213 18.97 -16.36 -21.53
C PRO A 213 20.19 -15.45 -21.33
N PHE A 214 20.23 -14.68 -20.24
CA PHE A 214 21.33 -13.80 -19.90
C PHE A 214 22.13 -14.34 -18.72
N SER A 215 23.44 -14.12 -18.76
CA SER A 215 24.32 -14.37 -17.61
C SER A 215 24.02 -13.43 -16.43
N GLY A 216 23.36 -12.31 -16.69
CA GLY A 216 22.77 -11.45 -15.69
C GLY A 216 21.83 -10.42 -16.30
N ILE A 217 20.86 -9.96 -15.51
CA ILE A 217 19.89 -8.91 -15.88
C ILE A 217 20.36 -7.57 -15.33
N GLY A 218 20.51 -6.57 -16.22
CA GLY A 218 20.91 -5.20 -15.87
C GLY A 218 19.75 -4.22 -15.78
N ALA A 219 18.61 -4.52 -16.39
CA ALA A 219 17.37 -3.78 -16.18
C ALA A 219 16.17 -4.69 -16.45
N ALA A 220 15.08 -4.49 -15.72
CA ALA A 220 13.87 -5.29 -15.84
C ALA A 220 12.63 -4.41 -15.69
N CYS A 221 11.54 -4.77 -16.35
CA CYS A 221 10.27 -4.06 -16.23
C CYS A 221 9.13 -5.03 -16.52
N ASN A 222 8.24 -5.20 -15.55
CA ASN A 222 6.91 -5.70 -15.84
C ASN A 222 6.21 -4.64 -16.71
N ILE A 223 5.86 -5.00 -17.94
CA ILE A 223 5.27 -4.06 -18.89
C ILE A 223 3.75 -3.95 -18.75
N ASP A 224 3.10 -4.77 -17.95
CA ASP A 224 1.64 -4.73 -17.74
C ASP A 224 1.23 -4.08 -16.41
N GLY A 225 2.21 -3.72 -15.57
CA GLY A 225 1.96 -3.27 -14.21
C GLY A 225 1.51 -4.41 -13.29
N ASN A 226 1.13 -4.08 -12.06
CA ASN A 226 0.88 -5.04 -10.97
C ASN A 226 -0.60 -5.30 -10.67
N GLN A 227 -1.53 -4.83 -11.51
CA GLN A 227 -2.96 -4.89 -11.20
C GLN A 227 -3.64 -6.22 -11.59
N ASN A 228 -3.11 -6.95 -12.59
CA ASN A 228 -3.84 -8.06 -13.24
C ASN A 228 -3.29 -9.47 -12.97
N GLY A 229 -2.29 -9.66 -12.09
CA GLY A 229 -1.76 -11.00 -11.77
C GLY A 229 -0.79 -11.56 -12.82
N GLU A 230 -1.18 -11.47 -14.09
CA GLU A 230 -0.41 -11.88 -15.26
C GLU A 230 0.44 -10.73 -15.78
N PHE A 231 1.71 -11.00 -16.11
CA PHE A 231 2.62 -9.98 -16.62
C PHE A 231 3.60 -10.51 -17.68
N TYR A 232 3.91 -9.65 -18.64
CA TYR A 232 5.09 -9.76 -19.48
C TYR A 232 6.26 -9.02 -18.83
N LEU A 233 7.41 -9.67 -18.76
CA LEU A 233 8.66 -9.05 -18.33
C LEU A 233 9.47 -8.65 -19.56
N MET A 234 9.89 -7.40 -19.64
CA MET A 234 11.02 -7.02 -20.50
C MET A 234 12.29 -7.04 -19.66
N ALA A 235 13.33 -7.74 -20.14
CA ALA A 235 14.64 -7.78 -19.50
C ALA A 235 15.72 -7.26 -20.45
N ILE A 236 16.66 -6.50 -19.91
CA ILE A 236 17.90 -6.08 -20.55
C ILE A 236 19.06 -6.84 -19.89
N ASP A 237 20.01 -7.31 -20.68
CA ASP A 237 21.21 -7.98 -20.15
C ASP A 237 22.07 -7.04 -19.30
N ALA A 238 22.96 -7.59 -18.48
CA ALA A 238 23.81 -6.82 -17.58
C ALA A 238 24.71 -5.78 -18.28
N THR A 239 24.97 -5.95 -19.59
CA THR A 239 25.74 -4.99 -20.39
C THR A 239 24.89 -3.84 -20.93
N GLY A 240 23.55 -3.94 -20.84
CA GLY A 240 22.62 -2.93 -21.34
C GLY A 240 22.39 -2.96 -22.85
N THR A 241 22.88 -3.98 -23.56
CA THR A 241 22.98 -3.98 -25.03
C THR A 241 22.01 -4.92 -25.73
N GLN A 242 21.43 -5.87 -25.00
CA GLN A 242 20.50 -6.86 -25.52
C GLN A 242 19.24 -6.92 -24.66
N TYR A 243 18.11 -7.25 -25.27
CA TYR A 243 16.84 -7.42 -24.59
C TYR A 243 16.15 -8.73 -24.98
N THR A 244 15.30 -9.21 -24.09
CA THR A 244 14.35 -10.31 -24.34
C THR A 244 13.06 -10.08 -23.54
N TYR A 245 12.08 -10.95 -23.73
CA TYR A 245 10.83 -10.94 -22.99
C TYR A 245 10.57 -12.29 -22.32
N MET A 246 10.01 -12.25 -21.12
CA MET A 246 9.36 -13.38 -20.47
C MET A 246 7.84 -13.20 -20.58
N ASN A 247 7.12 -14.25 -20.93
CA ASN A 247 5.66 -14.22 -20.98
C ASN A 247 5.04 -14.50 -19.58
N PRO A 248 3.71 -14.35 -19.42
CA PRO A 248 3.04 -14.62 -18.13
C PRO A 248 3.19 -16.06 -17.62
N SER A 249 3.50 -17.04 -18.48
CA SER A 249 3.79 -18.41 -18.04
C SER A 249 5.23 -18.60 -17.55
N GLY A 250 6.00 -17.51 -17.38
CA GLY A 250 7.40 -17.53 -16.98
C GLY A 250 8.37 -18.05 -18.04
N LYS A 251 7.93 -18.17 -19.31
CA LYS A 251 8.77 -18.68 -20.40
C LYS A 251 9.51 -17.54 -21.10
N TRP A 252 10.81 -17.70 -21.31
CA TRP A 252 11.66 -16.72 -21.98
C TRP A 252 11.52 -16.82 -23.50
N SER A 253 11.63 -15.68 -24.17
CA SER A 253 11.73 -15.61 -25.62
C SER A 253 13.17 -15.81 -26.07
N THR A 254 13.74 -16.98 -25.77
CA THR A 254 15.18 -17.28 -25.98
C THR A 254 15.62 -17.15 -27.44
N SER A 255 14.76 -17.47 -28.40
CA SER A 255 15.00 -17.23 -29.84
C SER A 255 14.96 -15.75 -30.25
N ASN A 256 14.51 -14.87 -29.37
CA ASN A 256 14.34 -13.43 -29.59
C ASN A 256 15.18 -12.60 -28.60
N VAL A 257 16.38 -13.06 -28.28
CA VAL A 257 17.41 -12.18 -27.71
C VAL A 257 17.89 -11.26 -28.82
N LEU A 258 17.59 -9.97 -28.69
CA LEU A 258 17.83 -8.98 -29.74
C LEU A 258 18.69 -7.82 -29.21
N PRO A 259 19.55 -7.22 -30.04
CA PRO A 259 20.26 -6.01 -29.62
C PRO A 259 19.28 -4.86 -29.41
N ILE A 260 19.54 -3.97 -28.45
CA ILE A 260 18.70 -2.79 -28.19
C ILE A 260 18.61 -1.87 -29.42
N SER A 261 19.57 -1.97 -30.35
CA SER A 261 19.52 -1.33 -31.67
C SER A 261 18.38 -1.77 -32.57
N ASN A 262 17.60 -2.77 -32.16
CA ASN A 262 16.39 -3.18 -32.86
C ASN A 262 15.11 -2.65 -32.20
N LEU A 263 15.18 -2.08 -30.99
CA LEU A 263 14.01 -1.53 -30.30
C LEU A 263 13.38 -0.38 -31.09
N ALA A 264 12.05 -0.39 -31.20
CA ALA A 264 11.27 0.59 -31.94
C ALA A 264 11.80 0.85 -33.37
N GLY A 265 12.11 -0.23 -34.11
CA GLY A 265 12.65 -0.12 -35.46
C GLY A 265 14.06 0.48 -35.52
N GLY A 266 14.81 0.40 -34.41
CA GLY A 266 16.18 0.87 -34.28
C GLY A 266 16.34 2.33 -33.92
N THR A 267 15.30 2.93 -33.35
CA THR A 267 15.29 4.33 -32.92
C THR A 267 15.72 4.53 -31.47
N CYS A 268 16.19 3.48 -30.77
CA CYS A 268 16.61 3.59 -29.38
C CYS A 268 17.77 4.61 -29.23
N PRO A 269 17.58 5.70 -28.46
CA PRO A 269 18.58 6.75 -28.33
C PRO A 269 19.81 6.31 -27.53
N PHE A 270 19.71 5.19 -26.82
CA PHE A 270 20.76 4.67 -25.95
C PHE A 270 21.54 3.50 -26.57
N ASN A 271 21.45 3.29 -27.89
CA ASN A 271 22.15 2.22 -28.60
C ASN A 271 23.66 2.17 -28.34
N LEU A 272 24.31 3.32 -28.17
CA LEU A 272 25.75 3.42 -27.90
C LEU A 272 26.09 3.35 -26.41
N THR A 273 25.14 3.69 -25.54
CA THR A 273 25.38 3.83 -24.10
C THR A 273 24.85 2.64 -23.30
N GLY A 274 23.90 1.87 -23.85
CA GLY A 274 23.16 0.83 -23.16
C GLY A 274 21.99 1.37 -22.33
N ILE A 275 21.08 0.49 -21.93
CA ILE A 275 19.99 0.74 -20.99
C ILE A 275 20.37 0.14 -19.62
N GLY A 276 20.29 0.93 -18.55
CA GLY A 276 20.70 0.52 -17.19
C GLY A 276 19.56 0.45 -16.17
N ALA A 277 18.39 1.02 -16.46
CA ALA A 277 17.21 0.87 -15.62
C ALA A 277 15.93 1.06 -16.45
N MET A 278 14.82 0.51 -15.98
CA MET A 278 13.50 0.70 -16.56
C MET A 278 12.47 0.86 -15.45
N ALA A 279 11.42 1.65 -15.69
CA ALA A 279 10.29 1.75 -14.78
C ALA A 279 8.98 1.76 -15.56
N PHE A 280 8.06 0.89 -15.19
CA PHE A 280 6.70 0.90 -15.73
C PHE A 280 6.04 2.27 -15.47
N ARG A 281 5.21 2.75 -16.40
CA ARG A 281 4.51 4.03 -16.25
C ARG A 281 3.01 3.90 -16.40
N HIS A 282 2.53 3.21 -17.44
CA HIS A 282 1.09 3.13 -17.70
C HIS A 282 0.79 2.01 -18.70
N VAL A 283 -0.35 1.33 -18.54
CA VAL A 283 -0.93 0.46 -19.58
C VAL A 283 -2.02 1.21 -20.33
N ASP A 284 -1.87 1.35 -21.65
CA ASP A 284 -2.91 1.91 -22.51
C ASP A 284 -4.07 0.90 -22.68
N PRO A 285 -5.35 1.30 -22.58
CA PRO A 285 -6.51 0.42 -22.77
C PRO A 285 -6.60 -0.26 -24.15
N LEU A 286 -5.96 0.29 -25.18
CA LEU A 286 -5.87 -0.26 -26.54
C LEU A 286 -4.53 -0.97 -26.81
N GLY A 287 -3.65 -0.97 -25.81
CA GLY A 287 -2.33 -1.59 -25.76
C GLY A 287 -1.22 -0.87 -26.54
N PRO A 288 0.07 -1.24 -26.34
CA PRO A 288 0.73 -1.61 -25.10
C PRO A 288 1.31 -0.39 -24.36
N SER A 289 1.85 -0.69 -23.19
CA SER A 289 2.28 0.22 -22.13
C SER A 289 3.41 1.20 -22.40
N SER A 290 3.44 2.29 -21.63
CA SER A 290 4.57 3.21 -21.56
C SER A 290 5.51 2.89 -20.39
N ARG A 291 6.80 3.17 -20.57
CA ARG A 291 7.83 3.00 -19.54
C ARG A 291 8.93 4.04 -19.66
N TYR A 292 9.57 4.34 -18.54
CA TYR A 292 10.84 5.06 -18.51
C TYR A 292 11.98 4.10 -18.82
N MET A 293 12.92 4.54 -19.65
CA MET A 293 14.21 3.86 -19.84
C MET A 293 15.32 4.83 -19.49
N PHE A 294 16.28 4.38 -18.68
CA PHE A 294 17.46 5.14 -18.29
C PHE A 294 18.66 4.58 -19.04
N ASN A 295 19.56 5.45 -19.50
CA ASN A 295 20.82 4.98 -20.08
C ASN A 295 21.66 4.22 -19.03
N MET A 296 22.67 3.46 -19.46
CA MET A 296 23.53 2.71 -18.55
C MET A 296 24.22 3.60 -17.50
N GLN A 297 24.54 4.84 -17.86
CA GLN A 297 25.11 5.79 -16.91
C GLN A 297 24.06 6.27 -15.89
N GLY A 298 22.78 6.18 -16.17
CA GLY A 298 21.71 6.59 -15.26
C GLY A 298 21.52 8.09 -15.14
N ASP A 299 22.22 8.90 -15.93
CA ASP A 299 22.16 10.37 -15.91
C ASP A 299 21.17 10.94 -16.94
N LYS A 300 20.60 10.08 -17.80
CA LYS A 300 19.59 10.44 -18.80
C LYS A 300 18.48 9.40 -18.85
N TYR A 301 17.30 9.85 -19.25
CA TYR A 301 16.16 8.98 -19.47
C TYR A 301 15.38 9.37 -20.73
N THR A 302 14.54 8.46 -21.20
CA THR A 302 13.60 8.66 -22.30
C THR A 302 12.30 7.96 -21.98
N TYR A 303 11.22 8.43 -22.58
CA TYR A 303 9.98 7.67 -22.63
C TYR A 303 10.06 6.67 -23.76
N TYR A 304 9.65 5.44 -23.47
CA TYR A 304 9.38 4.44 -24.48
C TYR A 304 7.88 4.16 -24.50
N LEU A 305 7.29 4.31 -25.68
CA LEU A 305 5.90 4.01 -25.97
C LEU A 305 5.84 2.74 -26.79
N ASN A 306 4.89 1.90 -26.46
CA ASN A 306 4.54 0.73 -27.24
C ASN A 306 3.24 1.11 -27.98
N ASN A 307 3.13 0.78 -29.28
CA ASN A 307 2.00 1.13 -30.18
C ASN A 307 1.71 2.63 -30.41
N PRO A 308 2.39 3.24 -31.39
CA PRO A 308 3.51 2.65 -32.13
C PRO A 308 4.75 2.56 -31.25
N GLN A 309 5.58 1.53 -31.47
CA GLN A 309 6.86 1.44 -30.79
C GLN A 309 7.70 2.67 -31.14
N SER A 310 8.02 3.47 -30.14
CA SER A 310 8.71 4.74 -30.34
C SER A 310 9.41 5.20 -29.07
N PHE A 311 10.46 6.01 -29.28
CA PHE A 311 11.12 6.75 -28.22
C PHE A 311 10.76 8.24 -28.36
N ASP A 312 10.57 8.88 -27.22
CA ASP A 312 10.47 10.33 -27.14
C ASP A 312 11.88 10.97 -27.08
N SER A 313 11.94 12.25 -26.78
CA SER A 313 13.16 13.01 -26.55
C SER A 313 13.95 12.42 -25.37
N VAL A 314 15.27 12.59 -25.43
CA VAL A 314 16.15 12.28 -24.30
C VAL A 314 16.16 13.45 -23.35
N TYR A 315 15.93 13.17 -22.07
CA TYR A 315 15.95 14.12 -20.97
C TYR A 315 17.12 13.82 -20.04
N ASN A 316 17.67 14.85 -19.42
CA ASN A 316 18.61 14.67 -18.32
C ASN A 316 17.86 14.20 -17.06
N LEU A 317 18.49 13.44 -16.18
CA LEU A 317 17.83 12.92 -14.98
C LEU A 317 17.26 14.01 -14.07
N TRP A 318 17.93 15.16 -13.96
CA TRP A 318 17.39 16.29 -13.17
C TRP A 318 16.03 16.78 -13.69
N GLN A 319 15.64 16.44 -14.92
CA GLN A 319 14.33 16.75 -15.49
C GLN A 319 13.23 15.76 -15.06
N TRP A 320 13.59 14.68 -14.36
CA TRP A 320 12.66 13.66 -13.92
C TRP A 320 11.85 14.13 -12.70
N GLY A 321 10.53 13.94 -12.76
CA GLY A 321 9.58 14.42 -11.76
C GLY A 321 8.96 15.79 -12.11
N PRO A 322 7.78 16.12 -11.55
CA PRO A 322 7.00 17.31 -11.89
C PRO A 322 7.67 18.63 -11.47
N ASP A 323 8.62 18.57 -10.55
CA ASP A 323 9.33 19.70 -9.94
C ASP A 323 10.86 19.61 -10.08
N TYR A 324 11.36 18.70 -10.92
CA TYR A 324 12.80 18.53 -11.18
C TYR A 324 13.62 18.19 -9.92
N SER A 325 13.01 17.47 -8.98
CA SER A 325 13.54 17.27 -7.62
C SER A 325 14.11 15.88 -7.36
N CYS A 326 14.39 15.07 -8.40
CA CYS A 326 14.99 13.75 -8.22
C CYS A 326 16.24 13.84 -7.32
N PRO A 327 16.26 13.16 -6.14
CA PRO A 327 17.31 13.35 -5.15
C PRO A 327 18.63 12.65 -5.51
N PHE A 328 18.65 11.89 -6.60
CA PHE A 328 19.82 11.18 -7.08
C PHE A 328 20.34 11.78 -8.38
N ASP A 329 21.65 11.92 -8.49
CA ASP A 329 22.31 12.39 -9.71
C ASP A 329 22.33 11.33 -10.83
N ARG A 330 22.19 10.05 -10.46
CA ARG A 330 22.23 8.90 -11.36
C ARG A 330 21.36 7.76 -10.83
N ILE A 331 20.57 7.13 -11.71
CA ILE A 331 19.70 5.98 -11.40
C ILE A 331 20.36 4.66 -11.84
N GLY A 332 20.37 3.68 -10.94
CA GLY A 332 20.95 2.36 -11.18
C GLY A 332 19.94 1.23 -11.39
N ALA A 333 18.72 1.39 -10.89
CA ALA A 333 17.58 0.50 -11.07
C ALA A 333 16.30 1.30 -10.79
N ALA A 334 15.14 0.84 -11.27
CA ALA A 334 13.87 1.48 -10.98
C ALA A 334 12.70 0.48 -11.02
N ILE A 335 11.60 0.83 -10.38
CA ILE A 335 10.32 0.10 -10.39
C ILE A 335 9.22 1.14 -10.61
N GLY A 336 8.18 0.81 -11.36
CA GLY A 336 6.94 1.57 -11.39
C GLY A 336 5.77 0.63 -11.12
N PHE A 337 4.86 1.00 -10.23
CA PHE A 337 3.81 0.10 -9.75
C PHE A 337 2.62 0.89 -9.21
N TYR A 338 1.46 0.27 -9.15
CA TYR A 338 0.25 0.86 -8.59
C TYR A 338 0.01 0.44 -7.13
N ILE A 339 -0.53 1.34 -6.33
CA ILE A 339 -1.22 1.01 -5.08
C ILE A 339 -2.62 1.59 -5.22
N GLY A 340 -3.62 0.72 -5.33
CA GLY A 340 -4.94 1.13 -5.80
C GLY A 340 -4.84 1.75 -7.20
N ASP A 341 -5.30 2.99 -7.34
CA ASP A 341 -5.25 3.77 -8.58
C ASP A 341 -4.02 4.69 -8.69
N ASP A 342 -3.25 4.82 -7.60
CA ASP A 342 -2.10 5.72 -7.53
C ASP A 342 -0.83 5.03 -8.04
N LEU A 343 -0.13 5.70 -8.96
CA LEU A 343 1.15 5.23 -9.51
C LEU A 343 2.33 5.71 -8.67
N PHE A 344 3.17 4.76 -8.28
CA PHE A 344 4.40 4.98 -7.52
C PHE A 344 5.62 4.52 -8.31
N PHE A 345 6.75 5.11 -7.97
CA PHE A 345 8.06 4.77 -8.51
C PHE A 345 9.04 4.55 -7.38
N ILE A 346 9.82 3.47 -7.44
CA ILE A 346 10.98 3.27 -6.60
C ILE A 346 12.19 3.48 -7.48
N LEU A 347 13.05 4.44 -7.15
CA LEU A 347 14.28 4.70 -7.87
C LEU A 347 15.45 4.32 -6.98
N PHE A 348 16.36 3.49 -7.48
CA PHE A 348 17.61 3.16 -6.81
C PHE A 348 18.73 4.06 -7.35
N ASP A 349 19.57 4.55 -6.45
CA ASP A 349 20.75 5.31 -6.85
C ASP A 349 21.70 4.43 -7.70
N HIS A 350 22.63 5.05 -8.43
CA HIS A 350 23.51 4.28 -9.32
C HIS A 350 24.37 3.25 -8.58
N THR A 351 24.68 3.46 -7.30
CA THR A 351 25.41 2.47 -6.49
C THR A 351 24.55 1.25 -6.16
N GLY A 352 23.23 1.42 -6.10
CA GLY A 352 22.29 0.38 -5.75
C GLY A 352 22.25 0.11 -4.25
N PHE A 353 22.70 1.03 -3.41
CA PHE A 353 22.62 0.92 -1.93
C PHE A 353 21.57 1.84 -1.33
N LYS A 354 21.03 2.76 -2.12
CA LYS A 354 19.97 3.66 -1.68
C LYS A 354 18.82 3.65 -2.64
N TYR A 355 17.64 3.94 -2.11
CA TYR A 355 16.46 4.15 -2.92
C TYR A 355 15.63 5.32 -2.42
N THR A 356 14.80 5.85 -3.29
CA THR A 356 13.77 6.85 -2.99
C THR A 356 12.46 6.39 -3.61
N ILE A 357 11.36 6.81 -3.02
CA ILE A 357 10.02 6.54 -3.53
C ILE A 357 9.45 7.86 -4.05
N TYR A 358 8.77 7.84 -5.19
CA TYR A 358 8.05 8.98 -5.74
C TYR A 358 6.61 8.57 -6.06
N GLY A 359 5.64 9.35 -5.58
CA GLY A 359 4.21 9.10 -5.80
C GLY A 359 3.36 9.88 -4.79
N ASN A 360 2.08 9.55 -4.67
CA ASN A 360 1.15 10.17 -3.70
C ASN A 360 1.39 9.63 -2.28
N VAL A 361 2.63 9.66 -1.80
CA VAL A 361 3.09 9.02 -0.56
C VAL A 361 2.41 9.55 0.71
N ASN A 362 1.85 10.77 0.67
CA ASN A 362 1.20 11.42 1.80
C ASN A 362 -0.31 11.63 1.59
N GLY A 363 -0.92 11.08 0.53
CA GLY A 363 -2.35 11.27 0.22
C GLY A 363 -2.73 12.72 -0.14
N ALA A 364 -1.75 13.57 -0.48
CA ALA A 364 -1.95 14.99 -0.75
C ALA A 364 -2.38 15.30 -2.20
N GLY A 365 -2.53 14.28 -3.05
CA GLY A 365 -2.98 14.41 -4.44
C GLY A 365 -1.90 14.89 -5.42
N TYR A 366 -0.65 15.00 -4.99
CA TYR A 366 0.51 15.34 -5.83
C TYR A 366 1.68 14.42 -5.52
N GLY A 367 2.48 14.10 -6.54
CA GLY A 367 3.66 13.25 -6.39
C GLY A 367 4.77 13.95 -5.61
N GLN A 368 5.30 13.27 -4.59
CA GLN A 368 6.41 13.74 -3.76
C GLN A 368 7.45 12.65 -3.58
N PHE A 369 8.70 13.05 -3.37
CA PHE A 369 9.75 12.12 -2.99
C PHE A 369 9.72 11.80 -1.48
N LEU A 370 9.91 10.54 -1.16
CA LEU A 370 10.09 10.00 0.18
C LEU A 370 11.41 9.21 0.23
N GLY A 371 12.25 9.50 1.23
CA GLY A 371 13.60 8.94 1.38
C GLY A 371 14.69 10.02 1.32
N SER A 372 15.96 9.69 1.08
CA SER A 372 16.50 8.38 0.66
C SER A 372 16.64 7.36 1.79
N PHE A 373 16.36 6.10 1.48
CA PHE A 373 16.52 4.95 2.37
C PHE A 373 17.75 4.12 1.99
N THR A 374 18.30 3.36 2.94
CA THR A 374 19.46 2.48 2.71
C THR A 374 19.03 1.04 2.71
N ILE A 375 19.30 0.30 1.64
CA ILE A 375 19.09 -1.15 1.60
C ILE A 375 20.24 -1.89 2.25
#